data_AF-A0A0K1FFJ8-F1
#
_entry.id   AF-A0A0K1FFJ8-F1
#
_cell.length_a   1.000
_cell.length_b   1.000
_cell.length_c   1.000
_cell.angle_alpha   90.00
_cell.angle_beta   90.00
_cell.angle_gamma   90.00
#
_symmetry.space_group_name_H-M   'P 1'
#
loop_
_entity.id
_entity.type
_entity.pdbx_description
1 polymer ?
#
loop_
_entity_poly.entity_id
_entity_poly.type
_entity_poly.pdbx_seq_one_letter_code
_entity_poly.pdbx_strand_id
1 'polypeptide(L)'
;MYIRDGIAYASEPYEDLTITGFRIIDDLYMVVTFSTGEERIFDVSGLLRYPAFAPLSDRSVFDTARLEHGFLTWQNGAIDIAPEAVYKESYPYSTHTANRLPSSNTLPPLAYSS
;
A
#
# COMPACT_ATOMS: atom_id res chain seq x y z
N MET A 1 -13.75 5.08 21.50
CA MET A 1 -13.91 6.50 21.85
C MET A 1 -12.78 6.94 22.74
N TYR A 2 -11.99 7.95 22.35
CA TYR A 2 -10.93 8.54 23.18
C TYR A 2 -10.96 10.07 23.06
N ILE A 3 -10.42 10.78 24.06
CA ILE A 3 -10.44 12.24 24.12
C ILE A 3 -9.00 12.75 23.93
N ARG A 4 -8.81 13.68 22.97
CA ARG A 4 -7.56 14.39 22.75
C ARG A 4 -7.85 15.89 22.65
N ASP A 5 -7.14 16.70 23.45
CA ASP A 5 -7.32 18.17 23.48
C ASP A 5 -8.77 18.63 23.71
N GLY A 6 -9.54 17.88 24.50
CA GLY A 6 -10.95 18.18 24.79
C GLY A 6 -11.95 17.80 23.69
N ILE A 7 -11.48 17.19 22.60
CA ILE A 7 -12.33 16.67 21.51
C ILE A 7 -12.47 15.17 21.65
N ALA A 8 -13.72 14.68 21.63
CA ALA A 8 -14.02 13.26 21.70
C ALA A 8 -14.07 12.65 20.31
N TYR A 9 -13.21 11.65 20.07
CA TYR A 9 -13.13 10.87 18.83
C TYR A 9 -13.83 9.53 19.06
N ALA A 10 -14.70 9.11 18.14
CA ALA A 10 -15.56 7.94 18.33
C ALA A 10 -14.82 6.60 18.22
N SER A 11 -13.79 6.51 17.39
CA SER A 11 -12.92 5.33 17.20
C SER A 11 -11.52 5.57 17.78
N GLU A 12 -10.76 4.50 18.06
CA GLU A 12 -9.29 4.59 18.25
C GLU A 12 -8.67 5.27 17.01
N PRO A 13 -7.51 5.93 17.11
CA PRO A 13 -6.84 6.37 15.90
C PRO A 13 -6.47 5.10 15.16
N TYR A 14 -7.25 4.75 14.13
CA TYR A 14 -6.59 4.26 12.94
C TYR A 14 -5.56 5.34 12.66
N GLU A 15 -4.28 5.03 12.87
CA GLU A 15 -3.22 5.89 12.35
C GLU A 15 -3.66 6.30 10.95
N ASP A 16 -3.62 7.60 10.63
CA ASP A 16 -4.14 8.21 9.39
C ASP A 16 -3.52 7.53 8.15
N LEU A 17 -3.97 6.32 7.88
CA LEU A 17 -3.42 5.41 6.91
C LEU A 17 -4.06 5.86 5.62
N THR A 18 -3.28 6.57 4.84
CA THR A 18 -3.71 7.11 3.57
C THR A 18 -2.86 6.49 2.50
N ILE A 19 -3.42 6.36 1.31
CA ILE A 19 -2.66 5.95 0.15
C ILE A 19 -1.97 7.21 -0.39
N THR A 20 -0.65 7.14 -0.55
CA THR A 20 0.17 8.25 -1.07
C THR A 20 0.51 8.06 -2.54
N GLY A 21 0.43 6.82 -3.04
CA GLY A 21 0.64 6.49 -4.44
C GLY A 21 0.17 5.08 -4.77
N PHE A 22 0.01 4.81 -6.06
CA PHE A 22 -0.26 3.46 -6.55
C PHE A 22 0.31 3.29 -7.96
N ARG A 23 0.52 2.04 -8.35
CA ARG A 23 0.88 1.64 -9.72
C ARG A 23 0.12 0.37 -10.09
N ILE A 24 -0.51 0.37 -11.25
CA ILE A 24 -1.12 -0.85 -11.80
C ILE A 24 0.01 -1.71 -12.38
N ILE A 25 0.08 -2.97 -11.97
CA ILE A 25 1.17 -3.90 -12.38
C ILE A 25 0.70 -5.01 -13.31
N ASP A 26 -0.57 -5.43 -13.20
CA ASP A 26 -1.17 -6.46 -14.04
C ASP A 26 -2.70 -6.32 -14.05
N ASP A 27 -3.41 -7.28 -14.63
CA ASP A 27 -4.87 -7.38 -14.57
C ASP A 27 -5.36 -7.51 -13.12
N LEU A 28 -6.05 -6.47 -12.64
CA LEU A 28 -6.61 -6.36 -11.28
C LEU A 28 -5.59 -6.31 -10.13
N TYR A 29 -4.29 -6.30 -10.45
CA TYR A 29 -3.22 -6.16 -9.48
C TYR A 29 -2.62 -4.76 -9.52
N MET A 30 -2.46 -4.16 -8.35
CA MET A 30 -1.75 -2.90 -8.20
C MET A 30 -0.83 -2.92 -6.98
N VAL A 31 0.28 -2.18 -7.05
CA VAL A 31 1.05 -1.87 -5.86
C VAL A 31 0.58 -0.54 -5.31
N VAL A 32 0.32 -0.50 -4.01
CA VAL A 32 -0.15 0.66 -3.29
C VAL A 32 0.90 1.06 -2.27
N THR A 33 1.21 2.36 -2.22
CA THR A 33 2.13 2.96 -1.25
C THR A 33 1.30 3.69 -0.19
N PHE A 34 1.54 3.36 1.07
CA PHE A 34 0.84 3.96 2.20
C PHE A 34 1.61 5.15 2.79
N SER A 35 0.95 5.98 3.59
CA SER A 35 1.57 7.09 4.34
C SER A 35 2.68 6.65 5.29
N THR A 36 2.65 5.38 5.72
CA THR A 36 3.71 4.75 6.52
C THR A 36 5.00 4.49 5.73
N GLY A 37 4.99 4.64 4.40
CA GLY A 37 6.09 4.29 3.50
C GLY A 37 6.10 2.82 3.07
N GLU A 38 5.18 2.00 3.57
CA GLU A 38 5.03 0.61 3.14
C GLU A 38 4.43 0.53 1.73
N GLU A 39 5.00 -0.34 0.90
CA GLU A 39 4.38 -0.77 -0.36
C GLU A 39 3.72 -2.14 -0.18
N ARG A 40 2.55 -2.32 -0.78
CA ARG A 40 1.79 -3.57 -0.72
C ARG A 40 1.17 -3.91 -2.07
N ILE A 41 1.15 -5.19 -2.44
CA ILE A 41 0.40 -5.66 -3.61
C ILE A 41 -1.05 -5.85 -3.21
N PHE A 42 -1.94 -5.11 -3.85
CA PHE A 42 -3.37 -5.19 -3.70
C PHE A 42 -3.98 -5.97 -4.86
N ASP A 43 -4.72 -7.02 -4.53
CA ASP A 43 -5.45 -7.88 -5.47
C ASP A 43 -6.94 -7.50 -5.44
N VAL A 44 -7.42 -6.88 -6.50
CA VAL A 44 -8.82 -6.43 -6.61
C VAL A 44 -9.77 -7.58 -6.95
N SER A 45 -9.26 -8.71 -7.45
CA SER A 45 -10.10 -9.86 -7.81
C SER A 45 -10.88 -10.39 -6.60
N GLY A 46 -10.29 -10.34 -5.41
CA GLY A 46 -10.93 -10.73 -4.16
C GLY A 46 -12.18 -9.90 -3.86
N LEU A 47 -12.20 -8.63 -4.26
CA LEU A 47 -13.31 -7.71 -4.00
C LEU A 47 -14.46 -7.84 -4.99
N LEU A 48 -14.24 -8.44 -6.16
CA LEU A 48 -15.29 -8.63 -7.19
C LEU A 48 -16.46 -9.48 -6.71
N ARG A 49 -16.31 -10.23 -5.61
CA ARG A 49 -17.39 -10.93 -4.91
C ARG A 49 -18.49 -9.99 -4.40
N TYR A 50 -18.17 -8.72 -4.18
CA TYR A 50 -19.12 -7.72 -3.75
C TYR A 50 -19.70 -6.98 -4.96
N PRO A 51 -21.03 -6.86 -5.10
CA PRO A 51 -21.66 -6.19 -6.24
C PRO A 51 -21.20 -4.75 -6.46
N ALA A 52 -20.79 -4.04 -5.41
CA ALA A 52 -20.25 -2.68 -5.50
C ALA A 52 -18.94 -2.59 -6.31
N PHE A 53 -18.12 -3.65 -6.30
CA PHE A 53 -16.83 -3.69 -7.00
C PHE A 53 -16.88 -4.51 -8.29
N ALA A 54 -18.00 -5.17 -8.61
CA ALA A 54 -18.17 -5.92 -9.85
C ALA A 54 -17.78 -5.14 -11.13
N PRO A 55 -18.05 -3.82 -11.26
CA PRO A 55 -17.60 -3.04 -12.42
C PRO A 55 -16.09 -2.96 -12.61
N LEU A 56 -15.29 -3.18 -11.55
CA LEU A 56 -13.83 -3.18 -11.63
C LEU A 56 -13.27 -4.38 -12.40
N SER A 57 -14.10 -5.40 -12.69
CA SER A 57 -13.72 -6.51 -13.57
C SER A 57 -13.50 -6.08 -15.02
N ASP A 58 -14.08 -4.96 -15.45
CA ASP A 58 -13.80 -4.36 -16.75
C ASP A 58 -12.50 -3.55 -16.67
N ARG A 59 -11.53 -3.93 -17.51
CA ARG A 59 -10.22 -3.28 -17.59
C ARG A 59 -10.34 -1.78 -17.88
N SER A 60 -11.28 -1.39 -18.73
CA SER A 60 -11.52 0.01 -19.10
C SER A 60 -11.98 0.84 -17.90
N VAL A 61 -12.63 0.21 -16.93
CA VAL A 61 -13.01 0.84 -15.66
C VAL A 61 -11.84 0.84 -14.70
N PHE A 62 -11.18 -0.31 -14.53
CA PHE A 62 -10.05 -0.46 -13.62
C PHE A 62 -8.90 0.52 -13.90
N ASP A 63 -8.58 0.75 -15.18
CA ASP A 63 -7.53 1.68 -15.61
C ASP A 63 -7.87 3.15 -15.34
N THR A 64 -9.11 3.46 -14.95
CA THR A 64 -9.51 4.81 -14.49
C THR A 64 -9.22 5.07 -13.02
N ALA A 65 -8.49 4.15 -12.35
CA ALA A 65 -8.06 4.32 -10.96
C ALA A 65 -7.45 5.70 -10.73
N ARG A 66 -7.87 6.35 -9.65
CA ARG A 66 -7.38 7.65 -9.20
C ARG A 66 -7.18 7.63 -7.71
N LEU A 67 -6.34 8.56 -7.26
CA LEU A 67 -6.12 8.82 -5.85
C LEU A 67 -6.77 10.15 -5.52
N GLU A 68 -7.80 10.12 -4.68
CA GLU A 68 -8.52 11.32 -4.23
C GLU A 68 -8.51 11.36 -2.71
N HIS A 69 -7.92 12.41 -2.13
CA HIS A 69 -7.83 12.60 -0.67
C HIS A 69 -7.24 11.40 0.11
N GLY A 70 -6.38 10.60 -0.52
CA GLY A 70 -5.78 9.41 0.09
C GLY A 70 -6.59 8.14 -0.09
N PHE A 71 -7.69 8.18 -0.85
CA PHE A 71 -8.55 7.04 -1.19
C PHE A 71 -8.34 6.61 -2.63
N LEU A 72 -8.38 5.31 -2.88
CA LEU A 72 -8.42 4.79 -4.25
C LEU A 72 -9.86 4.90 -4.76
N THR A 73 -10.04 5.66 -5.84
CA THR A 73 -11.35 5.91 -6.45
C THR A 73 -11.37 5.53 -7.93
N TRP A 74 -12.54 5.13 -8.42
CA TRP A 74 -12.84 4.83 -9.81
C TRP A 74 -14.14 5.51 -10.21
N GLN A 75 -14.40 5.61 -11.52
CA GLN A 75 -15.66 6.14 -12.04
C GLN A 75 -16.01 7.52 -11.45
N ASN A 76 -15.01 8.40 -11.31
CA ASN A 76 -15.14 9.72 -10.68
C ASN A 76 -15.71 9.68 -9.25
N GLY A 77 -15.29 8.70 -8.44
CA GLY A 77 -15.71 8.57 -7.05
C GLY A 77 -17.00 7.79 -6.83
N ALA A 78 -17.59 7.20 -7.88
CA ALA A 78 -18.73 6.30 -7.72
C ALA A 78 -18.34 4.96 -7.06
N ILE A 79 -17.07 4.58 -7.19
CA ILE A 79 -16.48 3.44 -6.50
C ILE A 79 -15.25 3.96 -5.76
N ASP A 80 -15.23 3.78 -4.45
CA ASP A 80 -14.09 4.10 -3.60
C ASP A 80 -13.72 2.89 -2.73
N ILE A 81 -12.42 2.74 -2.46
CA ILE A 81 -11.91 1.73 -1.54
C ILE A 81 -11.05 2.45 -0.51
N ALA A 82 -11.47 2.33 0.75
CA ALA A 82 -10.79 2.92 1.88
C ALA A 82 -9.38 2.30 2.08
N PRO A 83 -8.37 3.09 2.47
CA PRO A 83 -7.01 2.60 2.69
C PRO A 83 -6.92 1.39 3.63
N GLU A 84 -7.77 1.33 4.66
CA GLU A 84 -7.82 0.23 5.63
C GLU A 84 -8.27 -1.07 4.97
N ALA A 85 -9.23 -0.98 4.05
CA ALA A 85 -9.69 -2.12 3.26
C ALA A 85 -8.60 -2.60 2.30
N VAL A 86 -7.92 -1.67 1.64
CA VAL A 86 -6.76 -1.98 0.79
C VAL A 86 -5.66 -2.64 1.61
N TYR A 87 -5.32 -2.12 2.80
CA TYR A 87 -4.30 -2.69 3.67
C TYR A 87 -4.63 -4.12 4.10
N LYS A 88 -5.90 -4.36 4.45
CA LYS A 88 -6.40 -5.68 4.88
C LYS A 88 -6.40 -6.72 3.76
N GLU A 89 -6.75 -6.32 2.54
CA GLU A 89 -6.86 -7.21 1.38
C GLU A 89 -5.59 -7.17 0.49
N SER A 90 -4.51 -6.54 0.97
CA SER A 90 -3.21 -6.50 0.29
C SER A 90 -2.13 -7.28 1.03
N TYR A 91 -1.09 -7.66 0.29
CA TYR A 91 0.07 -8.39 0.80
C TYR A 91 1.30 -7.49 0.85
N PRO A 92 2.16 -7.60 1.88
CA PRO A 92 3.38 -6.80 1.97
C PRO A 92 4.25 -7.00 0.72
N TYR A 93 4.62 -5.90 0.06
CA TYR A 93 5.55 -5.92 -1.06
C TYR A 93 6.93 -5.54 -0.56
N SER A 94 7.69 -6.53 -0.11
CA SER A 94 9.12 -6.33 0.15
C SER A 94 9.81 -6.23 -1.20
N THR A 95 10.04 -5.01 -1.69
CA THR A 95 11.16 -4.81 -2.61
C THR A 95 12.38 -5.24 -1.83
N HIS A 96 12.91 -6.42 -2.15
CA HIS A 96 14.17 -6.86 -1.59
C HIS A 96 15.19 -5.83 -2.09
N THR A 97 15.47 -4.81 -1.28
CA THR A 97 16.64 -3.97 -1.44
C THR A 97 17.79 -4.95 -1.33
N ALA A 98 18.22 -5.47 -2.48
CA ALA A 98 19.38 -6.31 -2.59
C ALA A 98 20.49 -5.59 -1.82
N ASN A 99 21.00 -6.24 -0.77
CA ASN A 99 22.25 -5.95 -0.11
C ASN A 99 22.93 -4.68 -0.64
N ARG A 100 22.65 -3.52 -0.02
CA ARG A 100 23.76 -2.59 0.18
C ARG A 100 24.70 -3.32 1.15
N LEU A 101 25.59 -4.12 0.59
CA LEU A 101 26.78 -4.59 1.28
C LEU A 101 27.34 -3.36 2.02
N PRO A 102 27.57 -3.41 3.34
CA PRO A 102 28.39 -2.39 3.95
C PRO A 102 29.72 -2.42 3.20
N SER A 103 30.04 -1.33 2.51
CA SER A 103 31.34 -1.11 1.90
C SER A 103 32.38 -0.92 3.01
N SER A 104 32.73 -2.00 3.70
CA SER A 104 33.89 -2.10 4.57
C SER A 104 34.89 -3.03 3.92
N ASN A 105 35.51 -2.55 2.85
CA ASN A 105 36.67 -3.18 2.26
C ASN A 105 37.90 -2.81 3.10
N THR A 106 38.01 -3.40 4.29
CA THR A 106 39.25 -3.37 5.09
C THR A 106 39.66 -4.81 5.36
N LEU A 107 40.56 -5.33 4.54
CA LEU A 107 41.25 -6.60 4.81
C LEU A 107 42.06 -6.45 6.11
N PRO A 108 41.93 -7.36 7.10
CA PRO A 108 42.86 -7.39 8.21
C PRO A 108 44.26 -7.80 7.72
N PRO A 109 45.34 -7.24 8.27
CA PRO A 109 46.69 -7.64 7.89
C PRO A 109 46.93 -9.10 8.29
N LEU A 110 47.37 -9.92 7.33
CA LEU A 110 47.82 -11.28 7.60
C LEU A 110 49.13 -11.21 8.38
N ALA A 111 49.04 -11.37 9.70
CA ALA A 111 50.18 -11.73 10.52
C ALA A 111 50.49 -13.21 10.25
N TYR A 112 51.51 -13.48 9.42
CA TYR A 112 52.20 -14.76 9.44
C TYR A 112 53.49 -14.59 10.24
N SER A 113 53.51 -15.20 11.41
CA SER A 113 54.68 -15.43 12.25
C SER A 113 55.34 -16.76 11.87
N SER A 114 56.67 -16.79 12.06
CA SER A 114 57.65 -17.90 12.02
C SER A 114 58.26 -18.24 10.67
#